data_AF-A0A2N5KPA8-F1
#
_entry.id   AF-A0A2N5KPA8-F1
#
_cell.length_a   1.000
_cell.length_b   1.000
_cell.length_c   1.000
_cell.angle_alpha   90.00
_cell.angle_beta   90.00
_cell.angle_gamma   90.00
#
_symmetry.space_group_name_H-M   'P 1'
#
loop_
_entity.id
_entity.type
_entity.pdbx_description
1 polymer ?
#
loop_
_entity_poly.entity_id
_entity_poly.type
_entity_poly.pdbx_seq_one_letter_code
_entity_poly.pdbx_strand_id
1 'polypeptide(L)'
;MGGAATLGALRTHGYRVSLDLAELVVRGPGPVPDDLRREIVADTTGLKAAVLLADPPGWLAKLLDLHRSGRETEVRRTDTSGKAKLFAVKVSLKNVCAAVAAKIGAPVLEWELLRPEVEDALGRWSK
;
A
#
# COMPACT_ATOMS: atom_id res chain seq x y z
N MET A 1 -12.47 6.47 10.14
CA MET A 1 -11.43 7.33 9.54
C MET A 1 -10.40 6.38 8.96
N GLY A 2 -10.05 6.46 7.67
CA GLY A 2 -9.12 5.50 7.06
C GLY A 2 -7.65 5.88 7.29
N GLY A 3 -6.73 4.93 7.11
CA GLY A 3 -5.30 5.12 7.44
C GLY A 3 -4.61 6.35 6.83
N ALA A 4 -5.04 6.82 5.65
CA ALA A 4 -4.53 8.05 5.04
C ALA A 4 -4.82 9.31 5.86
N ALA A 5 -6.02 9.39 6.47
CA ALA A 5 -6.42 10.50 7.30
C ALA A 5 -5.63 10.49 8.63
N THR A 6 -5.47 9.33 9.25
CA THR A 6 -4.67 9.16 10.47
C THR A 6 -3.19 9.49 10.22
N LEU A 7 -2.62 9.10 9.07
CA LEU A 7 -1.28 9.51 8.67
C LEU A 7 -1.15 11.04 8.53
N GLY A 8 -2.16 11.69 7.94
CA GLY A 8 -2.23 13.14 7.84
C GLY A 8 -2.27 13.80 9.21
N ALA A 9 -3.12 13.33 10.11
CA ALA A 9 -3.24 13.84 11.47
C ALA A 9 -1.93 13.72 12.25
N LEU A 10 -1.26 12.56 12.19
CA LEU A 10 0.04 12.33 12.83
C LEU A 10 1.10 13.33 12.32
N ARG A 11 1.16 13.56 11.01
CA ARG A 11 2.10 14.52 10.40
C ARG A 11 1.84 15.96 10.85
N THR A 12 0.57 16.38 10.93
CA THR A 12 0.19 17.70 11.43
C THR A 12 0.62 17.92 12.89
N HIS A 13 0.61 16.87 13.70
CA HIS A 13 1.10 16.90 15.08
C HIS A 13 2.63 16.76 15.20
N GLY A 14 3.37 16.81 14.09
CA GLY A 14 4.83 16.75 14.07
C GLY A 14 5.42 15.35 14.18
N TYR A 15 4.60 14.30 14.03
CA TYR A 15 5.09 12.91 14.01
C TYR A 15 5.56 12.52 12.60
N ARG A 16 6.66 11.79 12.57
CA ARG A 16 7.12 11.02 11.40
C ARG A 16 6.67 9.58 11.57
N VAL A 17 6.08 9.04 10.51
CA VAL A 17 5.57 7.67 10.47
C VAL A 17 6.25 6.94 9.31
N SER A 18 6.79 5.76 9.59
CA SER A 18 7.51 4.93 8.62
C SER A 18 7.21 3.45 8.84
N LEU A 19 7.57 2.62 7.86
CA LEU A 19 7.57 1.16 7.99
C LEU A 19 9.00 0.64 8.15
N ASP A 20 9.22 -0.21 9.15
CA ASP A 20 10.45 -0.98 9.31
C ASP A 20 10.10 -2.47 9.37
N LEU A 21 10.57 -3.26 8.40
CA LEU A 21 10.21 -4.69 8.26
C LEU A 21 8.71 -4.99 8.41
N ALA A 22 7.86 -4.12 7.85
CA ALA A 22 6.40 -4.13 7.96
C ALA A 22 5.80 -3.72 9.32
N GLU A 23 6.62 -3.35 10.30
CA GLU A 23 6.18 -2.73 11.54
C GLU A 23 6.01 -1.23 11.41
N LEU A 24 4.96 -0.71 12.07
CA LEU A 24 4.66 0.71 12.06
C LEU A 24 5.53 1.41 13.10
N VAL A 25 6.37 2.34 12.65
CA VAL A 25 7.25 3.14 13.51
C VAL A 25 6.76 4.57 13.52
N VAL A 26 6.39 5.07 14.69
CA VAL A 26 5.95 6.45 14.91
C VAL A 26 6.99 7.16 15.79
N ARG A 27 7.61 8.23 15.26
CA ARG A 27 8.61 9.03 15.97
C ARG A 27 8.15 10.49 16.02
N GLY A 28 8.29 11.16 17.15
CA GLY A 28 7.81 12.53 17.27
C GLY A 28 8.27 13.24 18.55
N PRO A 29 7.70 14.42 18.81
CA PRO A 29 8.15 15.32 19.88
C PRO A 29 7.79 14.83 21.29
N GLY A 30 6.96 13.80 21.41
CA GLY A 30 6.51 13.25 22.68
C GLY A 30 5.62 12.02 22.52
N PRO A 31 4.86 11.66 23.57
CA PRO A 31 3.90 10.56 23.50
C PRO A 31 2.76 10.86 22.52
N VAL A 32 2.40 9.87 21.69
CA VAL A 32 1.26 9.97 20.76
C VAL A 32 -0.02 10.23 21.56
N PRO A 33 -0.81 11.27 21.21
CA PRO A 33 -2.12 11.54 21.81
C PRO A 33 -3.03 10.32 21.85
N ASP A 34 -3.84 10.19 22.91
CA ASP A 34 -4.62 8.97 23.15
C ASP A 34 -5.73 8.74 22.10
N ASP A 35 -6.29 9.80 21.53
CA ASP A 35 -7.22 9.76 20.41
C ASP A 35 -6.55 9.16 19.16
N LEU A 36 -5.38 9.66 18.77
CA LEU A 36 -4.62 9.12 17.65
C LEU A 36 -4.14 7.69 17.92
N ARG A 37 -3.80 7.36 19.17
CA ARG A 37 -3.45 5.98 19.54
C ARG A 37 -4.63 5.03 19.32
N ARG A 38 -5.85 5.43 19.69
CA ARG A 38 -7.05 4.62 19.43
C ARG A 38 -7.30 4.45 17.95
N GLU A 39 -7.11 5.48 17.14
CA GLU A 39 -7.24 5.38 15.68
C GLU A 39 -6.19 4.43 15.07
N ILE A 40 -4.93 4.53 15.49
CA ILE A 40 -3.86 3.62 15.06
C ILE A 40 -4.23 2.16 15.35
N VAL A 41 -4.74 1.88 16.55
CA VAL A 41 -5.14 0.52 16.95
C VAL A 41 -6.38 0.05 16.19
N ALA A 42 -7.32 0.95 15.91
CA ALA A 42 -8.55 0.63 15.18
C ALA A 42 -8.30 0.28 13.71
N ASP A 43 -7.30 0.88 13.06
CA ASP A 43 -6.97 0.64 11.66
C ASP A 43 -5.46 0.64 11.39
N THR A 44 -4.74 -0.29 12.02
CA THR A 44 -3.30 -0.43 11.82
C THR A 44 -2.98 -0.82 10.37
N THR A 45 -3.80 -1.68 9.76
CA THR A 45 -3.61 -2.19 8.40
C THR A 45 -3.71 -1.08 7.37
N GLY A 46 -4.78 -0.26 7.42
CA GLY A 46 -4.94 0.90 6.55
C GLY A 46 -3.83 1.92 6.76
N LEU A 47 -3.39 2.14 8.00
CA LEU A 47 -2.28 3.06 8.28
C LEU A 47 -0.95 2.56 7.71
N LYS A 48 -0.61 1.27 7.85
CA LYS A 48 0.58 0.67 7.23
C LYS A 48 0.53 0.83 5.70
N ALA A 49 -0.61 0.56 5.08
CA ALA A 49 -0.80 0.74 3.66
C ALA A 49 -0.63 2.21 3.23
N ALA A 50 -1.24 3.14 3.96
CA ALA A 50 -1.12 4.57 3.70
C ALA A 50 0.33 5.07 3.80
N VAL A 51 1.09 4.58 4.78
CA VAL A 51 2.53 4.89 4.93
C VAL A 51 3.32 4.35 3.74
N LEU A 52 3.09 3.10 3.36
CA LEU A 52 3.75 2.48 2.21
C LEU A 52 3.44 3.22 0.91
N LEU A 53 2.19 3.65 0.71
CA LEU A 53 1.72 4.29 -0.51
C LEU A 53 2.09 5.78 -0.57
N ALA A 54 2.37 6.42 0.57
CA ALA A 54 2.85 7.80 0.61
C ALA A 54 4.30 7.94 0.11
N ASP A 55 5.12 6.90 0.26
CA ASP A 55 6.49 6.83 -0.26
C ASP A 55 6.78 5.41 -0.77
N PRO A 56 6.22 5.04 -1.94
CA PRO A 56 6.26 3.65 -2.39
C PRO A 56 7.66 3.26 -2.88
N PRO A 57 8.13 2.05 -2.53
CA PRO A 57 9.38 1.54 -3.09
C PRO A 57 9.27 1.45 -4.62
N GLY A 58 10.39 1.59 -5.33
CA GLY A 58 10.40 1.73 -6.79
C GLY A 58 9.64 0.64 -7.57
N TRP A 59 9.63 -0.60 -7.05
CA TRP A 59 8.86 -1.68 -7.66
C TRP A 59 7.33 -1.48 -7.52
N LEU A 60 6.86 -0.93 -6.40
CA LEU A 60 5.45 -0.64 -6.15
C LEU A 60 5.02 0.59 -6.94
N ALA A 61 5.88 1.62 -7.00
CA ALA A 61 5.69 2.77 -7.87
C ALA A 61 5.48 2.34 -9.34
N LYS A 62 6.32 1.43 -9.84
CA LYS A 62 6.18 0.85 -11.18
C LYS A 62 4.87 0.08 -11.35
N LEU A 63 4.44 -0.66 -10.32
CA LEU A 63 3.19 -1.43 -10.36
C LEU A 63 1.97 -0.49 -10.43
N LEU A 64 1.98 0.59 -9.66
CA LEU A 64 0.96 1.65 -9.69
C LEU A 64 0.90 2.32 -11.06
N ASP A 65 2.06 2.63 -11.65
CA ASP A 65 2.12 3.23 -12.98
C ASP A 65 1.61 2.28 -14.08
N LEU A 66 1.98 1.00 -14.03
CA LEU A 66 1.46 -0.02 -14.95
C LEU A 66 -0.06 -0.15 -14.84
N HIS A 67 -0.61 -0.16 -13.63
CA HIS A 67 -2.05 -0.18 -13.41
C HIS A 67 -2.72 1.04 -14.04
N ARG A 68 -2.22 2.24 -13.74
CA ARG A 68 -2.75 3.52 -14.23
C ARG A 68 -2.70 3.62 -15.75
N SER A 69 -1.59 3.20 -16.35
CA SER A 69 -1.41 3.28 -17.80
C SER A 69 -2.33 2.33 -18.58
N GLY A 70 -2.88 1.30 -17.92
CA GLY A 70 -3.68 0.25 -18.57
C GLY A 70 -2.89 -0.57 -19.60
N ARG A 71 -1.57 -0.39 -19.68
CA ARG A 71 -0.70 -1.05 -20.65
C ARG A 71 -0.52 -2.52 -20.29
N GLU A 72 -0.46 -3.34 -21.32
CA GLU A 72 -0.02 -4.71 -21.18
C GLU A 72 1.50 -4.75 -21.01
N THR A 73 1.95 -5.57 -20.06
CA THR A 73 3.36 -5.88 -19.87
C THR A 73 3.58 -7.37 -20.07
N GLU A 74 4.70 -7.73 -20.69
CA GLU A 74 5.08 -9.12 -20.82
C GLU A 74 5.62 -9.64 -19.50
N VAL A 75 5.13 -10.79 -19.07
CA VAL A 75 5.65 -11.53 -17.91
C VAL A 75 5.93 -12.97 -18.31
N ARG A 76 7.03 -13.50 -17.78
CA ARG A 76 7.36 -14.92 -17.95
C ARG A 76 6.61 -15.72 -16.91
N ARG A 77 5.79 -16.69 -17.33
CA ARG A 77 5.13 -17.65 -16.44
C ARG A 77 5.38 -19.06 -16.93
N THR A 78 5.42 -20.00 -16.01
CA THR A 78 5.41 -21.43 -16.32
C THR A 78 3.98 -21.81 -16.67
N ASP A 79 3.77 -22.38 -17.86
CA ASP A 79 2.47 -22.89 -18.26
C ASP A 79 2.14 -24.22 -17.55
N THR A 80 0.93 -24.73 -17.76
CA THR A 80 0.48 -26.01 -17.18
C THR A 80 1.30 -27.22 -17.66
N SER A 81 2.12 -27.06 -18.70
CA SER A 81 3.04 -28.08 -19.22
C SER A 81 4.46 -27.93 -18.66
N GLY A 82 4.70 -27.03 -17.71
CA GLY A 82 6.03 -26.80 -17.12
C GLY A 82 6.97 -25.95 -17.97
N LYS A 83 6.50 -25.35 -19.07
CA LYS A 83 7.34 -24.56 -19.98
C LYS A 83 7.19 -23.07 -19.69
N ALA A 84 8.31 -22.34 -19.65
CA ALA A 84 8.30 -20.90 -19.50
C ALA A 84 7.83 -20.22 -20.80
N LYS A 85 6.70 -19.51 -20.74
CA LYS A 85 6.14 -18.70 -21.84
C LYS A 85 5.98 -17.24 -21.44
N LEU A 86 5.97 -16.36 -22.44
CA LEU A 86 5.63 -14.94 -22.24
C LEU A 86 4.12 -14.76 -22.33
N PHE A 87 3.58 -13.97 -21.40
CA PHE A 87 2.17 -13.61 -21.34
C PHE A 87 2.06 -12.10 -21.26
N ALA A 88 1.24 -11.50 -22.13
CA ALA A 88 0.83 -10.11 -21.99
C ALA A 88 -0.22 -10.02 -20.87
N VAL A 89 0.06 -9.23 -19.83
CA VAL A 89 -0.84 -9.06 -18.69
C VAL A 89 -1.04 -7.57 -18.38
N LYS A 90 -2.27 -7.21 -17.99
CA LYS A 90 -2.56 -5.91 -17.39
C LYS A 90 -2.51 -6.01 -15.88
N VAL A 91 -1.94 -5.01 -15.23
CA VAL A 91 -1.96 -4.92 -13.77
C VAL A 91 -3.35 -4.47 -13.32
N SER A 92 -4.06 -5.36 -12.64
CA SER A 92 -5.37 -5.02 -12.06
C SER A 92 -5.21 -4.36 -10.69
N LEU A 93 -6.26 -3.66 -10.24
CA LEU A 93 -6.30 -3.07 -8.89
C LEU A 93 -6.07 -4.15 -7.81
N LYS A 94 -6.67 -5.33 -8.00
CA LYS A 94 -6.44 -6.51 -7.15
C LYS A 94 -4.95 -6.87 -7.03
N ASN A 95 -4.18 -6.79 -8.12
CA ASN A 95 -2.75 -7.08 -8.06
C ASN A 95 -1.98 -6.04 -7.24
N VAL A 96 -2.36 -4.77 -7.33
CA VAL A 96 -1.77 -3.70 -6.52
C VAL A 96 -2.10 -3.93 -5.04
N CYS A 97 -3.37 -4.12 -4.70
CA CYS A 97 -3.79 -4.38 -3.32
C CYS A 97 -3.12 -5.63 -2.73
N ALA A 98 -3.04 -6.71 -3.49
CA ALA A 98 -2.35 -7.94 -3.07
C ALA A 98 -0.85 -7.70 -2.80
N ALA A 99 -0.19 -6.88 -3.62
CA ALA A 99 1.22 -6.55 -3.42
C ALA A 99 1.44 -5.65 -2.20
N VAL A 100 0.53 -4.70 -1.94
CA VAL A 100 0.52 -3.89 -0.71
C VAL A 100 0.32 -4.80 0.51
N ALA A 101 -0.68 -5.69 0.49
CA ALA A 101 -0.95 -6.65 1.56
C ALA A 101 0.30 -7.46 1.92
N ALA A 102 0.93 -8.08 0.90
CA ALA A 102 2.14 -8.84 1.07
C ALA A 102 3.28 -8.00 1.68
N LYS A 103 3.42 -6.73 1.27
CA LYS A 103 4.48 -5.86 1.74
C LYS A 103 4.30 -5.38 3.19
N ILE A 104 3.06 -5.21 3.64
CA ILE A 104 2.74 -4.78 5.02
C ILE A 104 2.46 -5.94 5.98
N GLY A 105 2.61 -7.18 5.52
CA GLY A 105 2.37 -8.38 6.32
C GLY A 105 0.89 -8.71 6.55
N ALA A 106 -0.02 -8.17 5.73
CA ALA A 106 -1.45 -8.48 5.79
C ALA A 106 -1.80 -9.71 4.93
N PRO A 107 -2.87 -10.46 5.24
CA PRO A 107 -3.33 -11.57 4.41
C PRO A 107 -3.65 -11.13 2.99
N VAL A 108 -2.96 -11.69 1.99
CA VAL A 108 -3.16 -11.34 0.56
C VAL A 108 -4.57 -11.66 0.07
N LEU A 109 -5.24 -12.63 0.70
CA LEU A 109 -6.62 -12.99 0.38
C LEU A 109 -7.63 -11.90 0.78
N GLU A 110 -7.27 -11.03 1.72
CA GLU A 110 -8.11 -9.93 2.21
C GLU A 110 -7.73 -8.59 1.55
N TRP A 111 -7.28 -8.64 0.30
CA TRP A 111 -6.84 -7.47 -0.45
C TRP A 111 -7.94 -6.40 -0.60
N GLU A 112 -9.23 -6.77 -0.53
CA GLU A 112 -10.35 -5.83 -0.62
C GLU A 112 -10.31 -4.79 0.50
N LEU A 113 -9.80 -5.14 1.69
CA LEU A 113 -9.69 -4.22 2.82
C LEU A 113 -8.74 -3.05 2.55
N LEU A 114 -7.78 -3.24 1.65
CA LEU A 114 -6.77 -2.23 1.27
C LEU A 114 -7.18 -1.39 0.06
N ARG A 115 -8.32 -1.73 -0.54
CA ARG A 115 -8.80 -1.06 -1.75
C ARG A 115 -8.97 0.46 -1.54
N PRO A 116 -9.58 0.95 -0.44
CA PRO A 116 -9.75 2.39 -0.23
C PRO A 116 -8.42 3.16 -0.23
N GLU A 117 -7.39 2.63 0.44
CA GLU A 117 -6.08 3.25 0.55
C GLU A 117 -5.36 3.29 -0.80
N VAL A 118 -5.47 2.21 -1.57
CA VAL A 118 -4.87 2.10 -2.91
C VAL A 118 -5.57 3.05 -3.89
N GLU A 119 -6.91 3.08 -3.90
CA GLU A 119 -7.67 3.99 -4.76
C GLU A 119 -7.38 5.46 -4.43
N ASP A 120 -7.28 5.81 -3.14
CA ASP A 120 -6.92 7.16 -2.72
C ASP A 120 -5.49 7.53 -3.13
N ALA A 121 -4.52 6.61 -3.01
CA ALA A 121 -3.15 6.82 -3.48
C ALA A 121 -3.09 7.05 -5.00
N LEU A 122 -3.83 6.25 -5.78
CA LEU A 122 -3.93 6.40 -7.24
C LEU A 122 -4.58 7.74 -7.65
N GLY A 123 -5.57 8.20 -6.88
CA GLY A 123 -6.19 9.52 -7.07
C GLY A 123 -5.22 10.67 -6.81
N ARG A 124 -4.37 10.56 -5.78
CA ARG A 124 -3.35 11.56 -5.44
C ARG A 124 -2.21 11.63 -6.45
N TRP A 125 -1.86 10.51 -7.09
CA TRP A 125 -0.83 10.43 -8.14
C TRP A 125 -1.26 10.98 -9.51
N SER A 126 -2.54 11.38 -9.65
CA SER A 126 -3.09 11.91 -10.91
C SER A 126 -3.17 13.44 -10.95
N LYS A 127 -2.65 14.14 -9.93
CA LYS A 127 -2.52 15.60 -9.86
C LYS A 127 -1.05 16.00 -9.80
#